data_AF-A0A958SSD5-F1
#
_entry.id   AF-A0A958SSD5-F1
#
_cell.length_a   1.000
_cell.length_b   1.000
_cell.length_c   1.000
_cell.angle_alpha   90.00
_cell.angle_beta   90.00
_cell.angle_gamma   90.00
#
_symmetry.space_group_name_H-M   'P 1'
#
loop_
_entity.id
_entity.type
_entity.pdbx_description
1 polymer ?
#
loop_
_entity_poly.entity_id
_entity_poly.type
_entity_poly.pdbx_seq_one_letter_code
_entity_poly.pdbx_strand_id
1 'polypeptide(L)'
;MSKKTLIILVVFVIALLSLLIVGKKAGWFGNEDLKEVETKKLTRIDIVEKVSATGKIQPEIEVKLSSEVSGEIIELPVVEGQQVKKGDLLVKINPDIYQSNLSRSQATLQNARAGLDQAEATLKEAKASYDRNKQLFEKGIISKADWD
;
A
#
# COMPACT_ATOMS: atom_id res chain seq x y z
N MET A 1 36.63 71.71 88.51
CA MET A 1 37.20 70.34 88.50
C MET A 1 38.36 70.30 87.52
N SER A 2 39.45 69.64 87.92
CA SER A 2 40.79 69.69 87.32
C SER A 2 40.83 69.58 85.79
N LYS A 3 41.61 70.43 85.11
CA LYS A 3 41.84 70.40 83.64
C LYS A 3 42.18 68.99 83.10
N LYS A 4 42.67 68.09 83.96
CA LYS A 4 42.97 66.68 83.64
C LYS A 4 41.73 65.83 83.35
N THR A 5 40.60 66.01 84.06
CA THR A 5 39.39 65.20 83.84
C THR A 5 38.67 65.57 82.55
N LEU A 6 38.76 66.84 82.11
CA LEU A 6 38.20 67.29 80.84
C LEU A 6 38.97 66.68 79.64
N ILE A 7 40.29 66.60 79.73
CA ILE A 7 41.14 66.00 78.68
C ILE A 7 40.87 64.49 78.56
N ILE A 8 40.73 63.77 79.68
CA ILE A 8 40.40 62.34 79.67
C ILE A 8 39.03 62.08 79.02
N LEU A 9 38.03 62.94 79.28
CA LEU A 9 36.70 62.79 78.71
C LEU A 9 36.70 63.07 77.20
N VAL A 10 37.45 64.07 76.72
CA VAL A 10 37.61 64.34 75.28
C VAL A 10 38.34 63.21 74.55
N VAL A 11 39.40 62.65 75.14
CA VAL A 11 40.11 61.49 74.56
C VAL A 11 39.21 60.26 74.51
N PHE A 12 38.36 60.05 75.53
CA PHE A 12 37.41 58.94 75.53
C PHE A 12 36.33 59.10 74.46
N VAL A 13 35.81 60.31 74.26
CA VAL A 13 34.82 60.60 73.20
C VAL A 13 35.44 60.46 71.81
N ILE A 14 36.69 60.90 71.62
CA ILE A 14 37.41 60.71 70.34
C ILE A 14 37.71 59.24 70.09
N ALA A 15 38.09 58.47 71.12
CA ALA A 15 38.27 57.03 71.01
C ALA A 15 36.96 56.33 70.63
N LEU A 16 35.84 56.70 71.26
CA LEU A 16 34.52 56.14 70.96
C LEU A 16 34.05 56.47 69.53
N LEU A 17 34.27 57.71 69.09
CA LEU A 17 33.98 58.14 67.71
C LEU A 17 34.86 57.42 66.69
N SER A 18 36.14 57.23 66.98
CA SER A 18 37.04 56.47 66.11
C SER A 18 36.63 55.00 66.03
N LEU A 19 36.18 54.41 67.14
CA LEU A 19 35.69 53.03 67.20
C LEU A 19 34.38 52.87 66.42
N LEU A 20 33.48 53.85 66.48
CA LEU A 20 32.23 53.87 65.71
C LEU A 20 32.46 54.03 64.21
N ILE A 21 33.42 54.88 63.80
CA ILE A 21 33.77 55.08 62.39
C ILE A 21 34.46 53.82 61.82
N VAL A 22 35.38 53.22 62.57
CA VAL A 22 36.02 51.96 62.19
C VAL A 22 35.01 50.82 62.18
N GLY A 23 34.09 50.75 63.14
CA GLY A 23 33.03 49.75 63.19
C GLY A 23 32.04 49.84 62.02
N LYS A 24 31.70 51.07 61.57
CA LYS A 24 30.87 51.27 60.37
C LYS A 24 31.62 50.90 59.09
N LYS A 25 32.93 51.21 58.99
CA LYS A 25 33.74 50.90 57.79
C LYS A 25 34.12 49.41 57.69
N ALA A 26 34.21 48.71 58.83
CA ALA A 26 34.47 47.28 58.91
C ALA A 26 33.20 46.41 58.70
N GLY A 27 32.06 47.02 58.37
CA GLY A 27 30.85 46.28 57.98
C GLY A 27 30.15 45.54 59.12
N TRP A 28 30.45 45.86 60.38
CA TRP A 28 29.86 45.17 61.55
C TRP A 28 28.37 45.51 61.77
N PHE A 29 27.89 46.63 61.21
CA PHE A 29 26.50 47.07 61.23
C PHE A 29 26.02 47.32 59.80
N GLY A 30 25.44 46.29 59.19
CA GLY A 30 24.91 46.34 57.84
C GLY A 30 25.14 45.04 57.10
N ASN A 31 24.71 43.91 57.67
CA ASN A 31 24.47 42.73 56.87
C ASN A 31 23.19 43.00 56.09
N GLU A 32 23.33 43.53 54.87
CA GLU A 32 22.27 43.41 53.89
C GLU A 32 22.11 41.91 53.64
N ASP A 33 21.00 41.34 54.13
CA ASP A 33 20.58 39.98 53.82
C ASP A 33 20.35 39.86 52.31
N LEU A 34 21.44 39.68 51.58
CA LEU A 34 21.41 39.44 50.14
C LEU A 34 20.77 38.07 49.93
N LYS A 35 19.51 38.10 49.54
CA LYS A 35 18.70 36.92 49.26
C LYS A 35 19.39 36.10 48.19
N GLU A 36 19.85 34.90 48.56
CA GLU A 36 20.51 33.98 47.64
C GLU A 36 19.51 33.56 46.57
N VAL A 37 19.81 33.92 45.31
CA VAL A 37 18.96 33.61 44.16
C VAL A 37 19.68 32.65 43.24
N GLU A 38 19.00 31.57 42.89
CA GLU A 38 19.49 30.62 41.92
C GLU A 38 19.36 31.23 40.52
N THR A 39 20.50 31.46 39.86
CA THR A 39 20.54 31.97 38.49
C THR A 39 21.03 30.91 37.53
N LYS A 40 20.41 30.82 36.36
CA LYS A 40 20.80 29.91 35.28
C LYS A 40 21.17 30.73 34.05
N LYS A 41 22.33 30.44 33.45
CA LYS A 41 22.75 31.07 32.19
C LYS A 41 21.79 30.67 31.07
N LEU A 42 21.32 31.67 30.31
CA LEU A 42 20.38 31.48 29.22
C LEU A 42 21.13 30.91 28.00
N THR A 43 20.82 29.66 27.65
CA THR A 43 21.27 29.03 26.40
C THR A 43 20.08 28.82 25.48
N ARG A 44 20.24 29.12 24.19
CA ARG A 44 19.23 28.77 23.18
C ARG A 44 19.16 27.26 23.09
N ILE A 45 17.98 26.72 23.36
CA ILE A 45 17.66 25.31 23.18
C ILE A 45 16.44 25.21 22.28
N ASP A 46 16.43 24.21 21.42
CA ASP A 46 15.27 23.92 20.60
C ASP A 46 14.27 23.11 21.44
N ILE A 47 13.10 23.70 21.68
CA ILE A 47 11.99 23.03 22.36
C ILE A 47 11.19 22.31 21.28
N VAL A 48 11.32 20.99 21.22
CA VAL A 48 10.58 20.16 20.27
C VAL A 48 9.35 19.60 20.97
N GLU A 49 8.17 20.06 20.56
CA GLU A 49 6.90 19.52 21.03
C GLU A 49 6.55 18.27 20.21
N LYS A 50 6.54 17.10 20.86
CA LYS A 50 6.16 15.84 20.23
C LYS A 50 4.66 15.61 20.42
N VAL A 51 3.90 15.74 19.33
CA VAL A 51 2.49 15.34 19.31
C VAL A 51 2.41 13.84 19.01
N SER A 52 1.73 13.10 19.87
CA SER A 52 1.47 11.67 19.65
C SER A 52 0.22 11.52 18.79
N ALA A 53 0.36 10.88 17.62
CA ALA A 53 -0.74 10.57 16.73
C ALA A 53 -0.86 9.04 16.60
N THR A 54 -2.08 8.53 16.72
CA THR A 54 -2.38 7.11 16.50
C THR A 54 -2.74 6.92 15.03
N GLY A 55 -1.96 6.12 14.32
CA GLY A 55 -2.23 5.71 12.95
C GLY A 55 -2.50 4.20 12.87
N LYS A 56 -3.18 3.76 11.81
CA LYS A 56 -3.28 2.35 11.45
C LYS A 56 -2.34 2.07 10.28
N ILE A 57 -1.59 0.97 10.37
CA ILE A 57 -0.76 0.50 9.26
C ILE A 57 -1.67 -0.30 8.33
N GLN A 58 -1.58 -0.03 7.03
CA GLN A 58 -2.32 -0.72 5.99
C GLN A 58 -1.35 -1.16 4.88
N PRO A 59 -1.67 -2.24 4.17
CA PRO A 59 -0.89 -2.62 2.99
C PRO A 59 -0.93 -1.49 1.95
N GLU A 60 0.19 -1.28 1.26
CA GLU A 60 0.27 -0.32 0.15
C GLU A 60 -0.69 -0.71 -0.98
N ILE A 61 -0.84 -2.03 -1.23
CA ILE A 61 -1.70 -2.60 -2.26
C ILE A 61 -2.54 -3.71 -1.62
N GLU A 62 -3.86 -3.54 -1.66
CA GLU A 62 -4.83 -4.57 -1.29
C GLU A 62 -5.69 -4.90 -2.51
N VAL A 63 -5.74 -6.19 -2.88
CA VAL A 63 -6.54 -6.65 -4.02
C VAL A 63 -7.55 -7.67 -3.53
N LYS A 64 -8.84 -7.38 -3.78
CA LYS A 64 -9.93 -8.32 -3.53
C LYS A 64 -10.14 -9.17 -4.77
N LEU A 65 -9.87 -10.46 -4.65
CA LEU A 65 -10.07 -11.43 -5.71
C LEU A 65 -11.47 -12.05 -5.59
N SER A 66 -12.21 -12.06 -6.69
CA SER A 66 -13.50 -12.72 -6.80
C SER A 66 -13.56 -13.49 -8.11
N SER A 67 -14.28 -14.61 -8.11
CA SER A 67 -14.55 -15.34 -9.35
C SER A 67 -15.52 -14.54 -10.24
N GLU A 68 -15.28 -14.55 -11.54
CA GLU A 68 -16.21 -14.03 -12.55
C GLU A 68 -17.37 -15.02 -12.80
N VAL A 69 -17.14 -16.30 -12.54
CA VAL A 69 -18.12 -17.37 -12.75
C VAL A 69 -18.69 -17.86 -11.43
N SER A 70 -20.00 -18.11 -11.42
CA SER A 70 -20.67 -18.73 -10.28
C SER A 70 -20.53 -20.26 -10.35
N GLY A 71 -20.20 -20.89 -9.24
CA GLY A 71 -20.09 -22.35 -9.16
C GLY A 71 -19.60 -22.80 -7.78
N GLU A 72 -19.68 -24.11 -7.54
CA GLU A 72 -19.16 -24.72 -6.32
C GLU A 72 -17.63 -24.78 -6.35
N ILE A 73 -16.99 -24.45 -5.22
CA ILE A 73 -15.54 -24.60 -5.06
C ILE A 73 -15.24 -26.08 -4.78
N ILE A 74 -14.48 -26.70 -5.67
CA ILE A 74 -14.08 -28.11 -5.55
C ILE A 74 -12.68 -28.26 -4.94
N GLU A 75 -11.85 -27.23 -5.01
CA GLU A 75 -10.48 -27.26 -4.50
C GLU A 75 -10.03 -25.87 -4.05
N LEU A 76 -9.45 -25.80 -2.85
CA LEU A 76 -8.81 -24.60 -2.28
C LEU A 76 -7.42 -24.99 -1.75
N PRO A 77 -6.38 -25.03 -2.61
CA PRO A 77 -5.05 -25.51 -2.24
C PRO A 77 -4.20 -24.50 -1.45
N VAL A 78 -4.73 -23.29 -1.17
CA VAL A 78 -3.99 -22.23 -0.47
C VAL A 78 -4.53 -22.01 0.94
N VAL A 79 -3.61 -21.68 1.86
CA VAL A 79 -3.94 -21.34 3.25
C VAL A 79 -3.65 -19.87 3.55
N GLU A 80 -4.30 -19.34 4.59
CA GLU A 80 -4.09 -17.96 5.02
C GLU A 80 -2.63 -17.71 5.42
N GLY A 81 -2.06 -16.59 4.96
CA GLY A 81 -0.66 -16.23 5.19
C GLY A 81 0.35 -16.91 4.26
N GLN A 82 -0.08 -17.81 3.36
CA GLN A 82 0.78 -18.40 2.35
C GLN A 82 1.18 -17.36 1.30
N GLN A 83 2.47 -17.30 0.97
CA GLN A 83 2.95 -16.49 -0.16
C GLN A 83 2.61 -17.20 -1.47
N VAL A 84 1.99 -16.48 -2.40
CA VAL A 84 1.61 -16.96 -3.73
C VAL A 84 2.31 -16.13 -4.81
N LYS A 85 2.59 -16.77 -5.94
CA LYS A 85 3.21 -16.14 -7.11
C LYS A 85 2.18 -15.97 -8.22
N LYS A 86 2.54 -15.14 -9.21
CA LYS A 86 1.71 -14.97 -10.40
C LYS A 86 1.58 -16.30 -11.15
N GLY A 87 0.33 -16.75 -11.31
CA GLY A 87 -0.01 -17.98 -12.02
C GLY A 87 -0.31 -19.17 -11.12
N ASP A 88 -0.16 -19.03 -9.80
CA ASP A 88 -0.50 -20.11 -8.87
C ASP A 88 -2.02 -20.34 -8.83
N LEU A 89 -2.42 -21.61 -8.75
CA LEU A 89 -3.81 -21.99 -8.60
C LEU A 89 -4.27 -21.67 -7.19
N LEU A 90 -5.19 -20.71 -7.07
CA LEU A 90 -5.76 -20.31 -5.77
C LEU A 90 -7.05 -21.06 -5.46
N VAL A 91 -7.92 -21.23 -6.45
CA VAL A 91 -9.26 -21.81 -6.30
C VAL A 91 -9.60 -22.58 -7.57
N LYS A 92 -10.22 -23.75 -7.42
CA LYS A 92 -10.81 -24.49 -8.52
C LYS A 92 -12.32 -24.56 -8.34
N ILE A 93 -13.05 -24.09 -9.35
CA ILE A 93 -14.51 -24.10 -9.40
C ILE A 93 -14.96 -25.28 -10.27
N ASN A 94 -16.08 -25.91 -9.91
CA ASN A 94 -16.63 -27.02 -10.70
C ASN A 94 -16.82 -26.60 -12.17
N PRO A 95 -16.12 -27.25 -13.12
CA PRO A 95 -16.17 -26.89 -14.54
C PRO A 95 -17.26 -27.63 -15.32
N ASP A 96 -18.08 -28.50 -14.71
CA ASP A 96 -18.97 -29.45 -15.40
C ASP A 96 -19.89 -28.78 -16.44
N ILE A 97 -20.48 -27.64 -16.09
CA ILE A 97 -21.36 -26.88 -16.99
C ILE A 97 -20.57 -26.35 -18.20
N TYR A 98 -19.37 -25.81 -17.95
CA TYR A 98 -18.51 -25.27 -19.01
C TYR A 98 -17.97 -26.38 -19.91
N GLN A 99 -17.58 -27.52 -19.34
CA GLN A 99 -17.13 -28.69 -20.11
C GLN A 99 -18.27 -29.27 -20.95
N SER A 100 -19.48 -29.36 -20.39
CA SER A 100 -20.67 -29.81 -21.11
C SER A 100 -21.01 -28.89 -22.29
N ASN A 101 -20.91 -27.58 -22.09
CA ASN A 101 -21.10 -26.59 -23.16
C ASN A 101 -20.03 -26.70 -24.24
N LEU A 102 -18.75 -26.84 -23.86
CA LEU A 102 -17.66 -27.05 -24.80
C LEU A 102 -17.87 -28.32 -25.64
N SER A 103 -18.23 -29.43 -25.00
CA SER A 103 -18.53 -30.70 -25.67
C SER A 103 -19.68 -30.55 -26.67
N ARG A 104 -20.76 -29.85 -26.28
CA ARG A 104 -21.88 -29.55 -27.19
C ARG A 104 -21.43 -28.73 -28.40
N SER A 105 -20.64 -27.68 -28.19
CA SER A 105 -20.11 -26.86 -29.29
C SER A 105 -19.18 -27.65 -30.22
N GLN A 106 -18.36 -28.54 -29.66
CA GLN A 106 -17.52 -29.44 -30.45
C GLN A 106 -18.35 -30.40 -31.29
N ALA A 107 -19.40 -31.00 -30.73
CA ALA A 107 -20.32 -31.87 -31.48
C ALA A 107 -21.00 -31.12 -32.63
N THR A 108 -21.46 -29.88 -32.39
CA THR A 108 -22.03 -29.02 -33.46
C THR A 108 -21.01 -28.75 -34.56
N LEU A 109 -19.75 -28.48 -34.21
CA LEU A 109 -18.67 -28.28 -35.19
C LEU A 109 -18.43 -29.55 -36.02
N GLN A 110 -18.42 -30.74 -35.40
CA GLN A 110 -18.22 -31.99 -36.13
C GLN A 110 -19.38 -32.28 -37.08
N ASN A 111 -20.63 -32.03 -36.67
CA ASN A 111 -21.78 -32.16 -37.56
C ASN A 111 -21.68 -31.21 -38.77
N ALA A 112 -21.26 -29.97 -38.55
CA ALA A 112 -21.05 -29.01 -39.64
C ALA A 112 -19.94 -29.47 -40.61
N ARG A 113 -18.85 -30.04 -40.09
CA ARG A 113 -17.76 -30.61 -40.91
C ARG A 113 -18.25 -31.81 -41.72
N ALA A 114 -18.96 -32.74 -41.10
CA ALA A 114 -19.55 -33.88 -41.82
C ALA A 114 -20.52 -33.42 -42.92
N GLY A 115 -21.30 -32.36 -42.67
CA GLY A 115 -22.15 -31.74 -43.67
C GLY A 115 -21.37 -31.13 -44.84
N LEU A 116 -20.23 -30.49 -44.56
CA LEU A 116 -19.32 -29.99 -45.59
C LEU A 116 -18.74 -31.13 -46.42
N ASP A 117 -18.20 -32.17 -45.78
CA ASP A 117 -17.61 -33.32 -46.46
C ASP A 117 -18.64 -34.01 -47.37
N GLN A 118 -19.88 -34.14 -46.90
CA GLN A 118 -20.98 -34.67 -47.69
C GLN A 118 -21.30 -33.77 -48.90
N ALA A 119 -21.35 -32.45 -48.72
CA ALA A 119 -21.59 -31.51 -49.81
C ALA A 119 -20.46 -31.53 -50.85
N GLU A 120 -19.21 -31.66 -50.41
CA GLU A 120 -18.04 -31.79 -51.29
C GLU A 120 -18.07 -33.10 -52.08
N ALA A 121 -18.44 -34.21 -51.45
CA ALA A 121 -18.63 -35.50 -52.13
C ALA A 121 -19.73 -35.41 -53.20
N THR A 122 -20.89 -34.84 -52.87
CA THR A 122 -21.98 -34.61 -53.83
C THR A 122 -21.54 -33.70 -54.98
N LEU A 123 -20.79 -32.63 -54.70
CA LEU A 123 -20.25 -31.75 -55.73
C LEU A 123 -19.29 -32.48 -56.66
N LYS A 124 -18.42 -33.35 -56.12
CA LYS A 124 -17.48 -34.15 -56.90
C LYS A 124 -18.21 -35.15 -57.80
N GLU A 125 -19.23 -35.83 -57.28
CA GLU A 125 -20.07 -36.74 -58.07
C GLU A 125 -20.80 -35.99 -59.20
N ALA A 126 -21.44 -34.86 -58.88
CA ALA A 126 -22.16 -34.05 -59.84
C ALA A 126 -21.24 -33.55 -60.97
N LYS A 127 -20.03 -33.08 -60.64
CA LYS A 127 -19.01 -32.70 -61.63
C LYS A 127 -18.60 -33.87 -62.51
N ALA A 128 -18.31 -35.03 -61.92
CA ALA A 128 -17.93 -36.21 -62.68
C ALA A 128 -19.06 -36.68 -63.62
N SER A 129 -20.32 -36.58 -63.19
CA SER A 129 -21.48 -36.89 -64.03
C SER A 129 -21.64 -35.89 -65.17
N TYR A 130 -21.51 -34.60 -64.87
CA TYR A 130 -21.53 -33.53 -65.87
C TYR A 130 -20.45 -33.73 -66.94
N ASP A 131 -19.21 -33.99 -66.53
CA ASP A 131 -18.09 -34.20 -67.45
C ASP A 131 -18.30 -35.44 -68.35
N ARG A 132 -18.86 -36.53 -67.80
CA ARG A 132 -19.22 -37.72 -68.59
C ARG A 132 -20.32 -37.42 -69.60
N ASN A 133 -21.41 -36.79 -69.16
CA ASN A 133 -22.53 -36.47 -70.05
C ASN A 133 -22.09 -35.51 -71.16
N LYS A 134 -21.18 -34.58 -70.86
CA LYS A 134 -20.62 -33.66 -71.86
C LYS A 134 -19.90 -34.42 -72.96
N GLN A 135 -19.02 -35.35 -72.60
CA GLN A 135 -18.30 -36.18 -73.56
C GLN A 135 -19.23 -37.06 -74.41
N LEU A 136 -20.30 -37.59 -73.81
CA LEU A 136 -21.28 -38.42 -74.53
C LEU A 136 -22.13 -37.58 -75.49
N PHE A 137 -22.52 -36.38 -75.09
CA PHE A 137 -23.27 -35.44 -75.92
C PHE A 137 -22.44 -34.95 -77.11
N GLU A 138 -21.18 -34.57 -76.89
CA GLU A 138 -20.24 -34.19 -77.94
C GLU A 138 -20.00 -35.32 -78.97
N LYS A 139 -20.11 -36.58 -78.54
CA LYS A 139 -20.04 -37.76 -79.41
C LYS A 139 -21.38 -38.13 -80.07
N GLY A 140 -22.45 -37.37 -79.81
CA GLY A 140 -23.79 -37.59 -80.37
C GLY A 140 -24.53 -38.81 -79.81
N ILE A 141 -24.13 -39.31 -78.64
CA ILE A 141 -24.65 -40.56 -78.05
C ILE A 141 -25.91 -40.30 -77.21
N ILE A 142 -26.06 -39.10 -76.63
CA ILE A 142 -27.21 -38.73 -75.79
C ILE A 142 -27.94 -37.51 -76.36
N SER A 143 -29.25 -37.41 -76.10
CA SER A 143 -30.10 -36.33 -76.64
C SER A 143 -29.89 -35.02 -75.88
N LYS A 144 -30.32 -33.89 -76.46
CA LYS A 144 -30.25 -32.58 -75.80
C LYS A 144 -31.09 -32.52 -74.51
N ALA A 145 -32.17 -33.31 -74.42
CA ALA A 145 -33.01 -33.38 -73.24
C ALA A 145 -32.39 -34.19 -72.09
N ASP A 146 -31.39 -35.04 -72.38
CA ASP A 146 -30.63 -35.79 -71.36
C ASP A 146 -29.35 -35.05 -70.93
N TRP A 147 -29.00 -33.98 -71.65
CA TRP A 147 -27.83 -33.12 -71.39
C TRP A 147 -28.19 -31.89 -70.56
N ASP A 148 -29.33 -31.24 -70.86
CA ASP A 148 -29.91 -30.15 -70.07
C ASP A 148 -30.52 -30.67 -68.76
#